data_AF-W1XHH1-F1
#
_entry.id   AF-W1XHH1-F1
#
_cell.length_a   1.000
_cell.length_b   1.000
_cell.length_c   1.000
_cell.angle_alpha   90.00
_cell.angle_beta   90.00
_cell.angle_gamma   90.00
#
_symmetry.space_group_name_H-M   'P 1'
#
loop_
_entity.id
_entity.type
_entity.pdbx_description
1 polymer ?
#
loop_
_entity_poly.entity_id
_entity_poly.type
_entity_poly.pdbx_seq_one_letter_code
_entity_poly.pdbx_strand_id
1 'polypeptide(L)' 'MAKKVVRTKRKEKKHIESGAAHIRSTFNNTIVTLTDTNGNALSWASAGGLGFRGSRKSTPFAAQM' A
#
# COMPACT_ATOMS: atom_id res chain seq x y z
N MET A 1 11.59 -32.69 -10.43
CA MET A 1 11.28 -32.12 -9.11
C MET A 1 10.01 -31.28 -9.21
N ALA A 2 8.89 -31.73 -8.63
CA ALA A 2 7.60 -31.04 -8.73
C ALA A 2 7.60 -29.78 -7.84
N LYS A 3 7.26 -28.63 -8.44
CA LYS A 3 7.22 -27.32 -7.76
C LYS A 3 6.04 -27.31 -6.78
N LYS A 4 6.32 -27.25 -5.48
CA LYS A 4 5.32 -27.21 -4.41
C LYS A 4 4.48 -25.93 -4.56
N VAL A 5 3.23 -26.09 -5.01
CA VAL A 5 2.28 -24.97 -5.11
C VAL A 5 1.91 -24.54 -3.69
N VAL A 6 2.55 -23.48 -3.20
CA VAL A 6 2.17 -22.87 -1.93
C VAL A 6 0.79 -22.24 -2.13
N ARG A 7 -0.26 -22.90 -1.62
CA ARG A 7 -1.59 -22.29 -1.51
C ARG A 7 -1.47 -21.09 -0.57
N THR A 8 -1.42 -19.89 -1.13
CA THR A 8 -1.50 -18.65 -0.36
C THR A 8 -2.79 -18.70 0.46
N LYS A 9 -2.67 -18.80 1.79
CA LYS A 9 -3.82 -18.68 2.70
C LYS A 9 -4.54 -17.38 2.33
N ARG A 10 -5.83 -17.48 1.96
CA ARG A 10 -6.69 -16.31 1.76
C ARG A 10 -6.59 -15.48 3.03
N LYS A 11 -6.10 -14.25 2.92
CA LYS A 11 -6.18 -13.29 4.03
C LYS A 11 -7.65 -13.19 4.40
N GLU A 12 -7.98 -13.55 5.63
CA GLU A 12 -9.32 -13.30 6.17
C GLU A 12 -9.59 -11.81 6.05
N LYS A 13 -10.68 -11.46 5.36
CA LYS A 13 -11.14 -10.08 5.30
C LYS A 13 -11.67 -9.75 6.69
N LYS A 14 -10.79 -9.27 7.57
CA LYS A 14 -11.22 -8.61 8.79
C LYS A 14 -12.06 -7.40 8.37
N HIS A 15 -13.30 -7.35 8.84
CA HIS A 15 -14.16 -6.20 8.61
C HIS A 15 -13.81 -5.17 9.66
N ILE A 16 -13.09 -4.12 9.27
CA ILE A 16 -12.72 -3.03 10.18
C ILE A 16 -13.60 -1.85 9.83
N GLU A 17 -14.43 -1.42 10.79
CA GLU A 17 -15.40 -0.33 10.61
C GLU A 17 -14.75 1.05 10.62
N SER A 18 -13.60 1.19 11.28
CA SER A 18 -12.88 2.46 11.38
C SER A 18 -11.38 2.21 11.55
N GLY A 19 -10.58 3.07 10.91
CA GLY A 19 -9.13 2.99 10.92
C GLY A 19 -8.51 4.36 10.67
N ALA A 20 -7.19 4.40 10.50
CA ALA A 20 -6.44 5.61 10.22
C ALA A 20 -5.70 5.51 8.88
N ALA A 21 -5.65 6.62 8.15
CA ALA A 21 -4.86 6.73 6.93
C ALA A 21 -3.57 7.51 7.24
N HIS A 22 -2.42 6.86 7.04
CA HIS A 22 -1.11 7.46 7.21
C HIS A 22 -0.54 7.82 5.84
N ILE A 23 -0.40 9.12 5.57
CA ILE A 23 0.13 9.63 4.31
C ILE A 23 1.52 10.19 4.55
N ARG A 24 2.52 9.55 3.94
CA ARG A 24 3.90 10.04 3.92
C ARG A 24 4.21 10.62 2.55
N SER A 25 4.12 11.94 2.44
CA SER A 25 4.52 12.70 1.25
C SER A 25 5.95 13.20 1.41
N THR A 26 6.83 12.80 0.49
CA THR A 26 8.21 13.31 0.40
C THR A 26 8.45 13.82 -1.00
N PHE A 27 9.50 14.62 -1.19
CA PHE A 27 9.87 15.16 -2.51
C PHE A 27 10.12 14.10 -3.58
N ASN A 28 10.31 12.84 -3.22
CA ASN A 28 10.67 11.77 -4.17
C ASN A 28 9.60 10.66 -4.29
N ASN A 29 8.60 10.65 -3.40
CA ASN A 29 7.58 9.62 -3.36
C ASN A 29 6.45 9.99 -2.39
N THR A 30 5.24 9.52 -2.71
CA THR A 30 4.10 9.52 -1.79
C THR A 30 3.73 8.08 -1.46
N ILE A 31 3.58 7.78 -0.17
CA ILE A 31 3.18 6.47 0.34
C ILE A 31 1.95 6.65 1.20
N VAL A 32 0.90 5.89 0.92
CA VAL A 32 -0.35 5.87 1.68
C VAL A 32 -0.48 4.51 2.34
N THR A 33 -0.62 4.48 3.65
CA THR A 33 -0.81 3.25 4.43
C THR A 33 -2.12 3.34 5.19
N LEU A 34 -2.99 2.35 5.01
CA LEU A 34 -4.23 2.20 5.76
C LEU A 34 -3.96 1.27 6.94
N THR A 35 -4.32 1.72 8.13
CA THR A 35 -4.12 0.99 9.37
C THR A 35 -5.42 0.87 10.15
N ASP A 36 -5.50 -0.17 10.98
CA ASP A 36 -6.54 -0.27 12.02
C ASP A 36 -6.32 0.78 13.11
N THR A 37 -7.32 0.97 13.98
CA THR A 37 -7.20 1.78 15.21
C THR A 37 -6.04 1.33 16.12
N ASN A 38 -5.68 0.05 16.05
CA ASN A 38 -4.56 -0.53 16.79
C ASN A 38 -3.20 -0.33 16.10
N GLY A 39 -3.15 0.36 14.95
CA GLY A 39 -1.91 0.63 14.21
C GLY A 39 -1.44 -0.52 13.31
N ASN A 40 -2.22 -1.60 13.17
CA ASN A 40 -1.90 -2.69 12.26
C ASN A 40 -2.11 -2.26 10.81
N ALA A 41 -1.08 -2.38 9.97
CA ALA A 41 -1.18 -2.05 8.55
C ALA A 41 -2.01 -3.10 7.78
N LEU A 42 -3.12 -2.65 7.19
CA LEU A 42 -4.00 -3.47 6.36
C LEU A 42 -3.47 -3.56 4.94
N SER A 43 -3.22 -2.39 4.35
CA SER A 43 -2.76 -2.22 2.99
C SER A 43 -1.96 -0.95 2.89
N TRP A 44 -1.07 -0.93 1.91
CA TRP A 44 -0.29 0.24 1.56
C TRP A 44 -0.15 0.32 0.05
N ALA A 45 -0.07 1.55 -0.43
CA ALA A 45 0.20 1.88 -1.82
C ALA A 45 1.23 3.00 -1.87
N SER A 46 1.94 3.09 -2.98
CA SER A 46 2.87 4.19 -3.21
C SER A 46 2.92 4.53 -4.69
N ALA A 47 3.26 5.77 -4.99
CA ALA A 47 3.46 6.22 -6.37
C ALA A 47 4.45 5.30 -7.12
N GLY A 48 5.53 4.86 -6.45
CA GLY A 48 6.47 3.88 -7.01
C GLY A 48 5.87 2.49 -7.27
N GLY A 49 5.00 2.01 -6.38
CA GLY A 49 4.33 0.71 -6.50
C GLY A 49 3.30 0.67 -7.63
N LEU A 50 2.72 1.82 -7.99
CA LEU A 50 1.80 2.00 -9.11
C LEU A 50 2.52 2.05 -10.48
N GLY A 51 3.85 2.00 -10.49
CA GLY A 51 4.65 1.99 -11.71
C GLY A 51 5.17 3.36 -12.15
N PHE A 52 4.92 4.44 -11.40
CA PHE A 52 5.60 5.70 -11.63
C PHE A 52 7.10 5.56 -11.31
N ARG A 53 7.96 6.04 -12.21
CA ARG A 53 9.42 5.95 -12.09
C ARG A 53 10.07 7.33 -12.20
N GLY A 54 11.24 7.47 -11.56
CA GLY A 54 12.01 8.72 -11.56
C GLY A 54 11.23 9.89 -10.96
N SER A 55 11.38 11.07 -11.57
CA SER A 55 10.71 12.32 -11.18
C SER A 55 9.19 12.28 -11.29
N ARG A 56 8.59 11.30 -12.00
CA ARG A 56 7.13 11.17 -12.07
C ARG A 56 6.50 10.77 -10.73
N LYS A 57 7.27 10.12 -9.84
CA LYS A 57 6.80 9.69 -8.50
C LYS A 57 6.52 10.84 -7.53
N SER A 58 7.12 12.01 -7.75
CA SER A 58 6.95 13.19 -6.90
C SER A 58 5.81 14.10 -7.36
N THR A 59 5.15 13.76 -8.47
CA THR A 59 4.06 14.57 -8.99
C THR A 59 2.78 14.36 -8.17
N PRO A 60 1.94 15.39 -8.03
CA PRO A 60 0.65 15.26 -7.35
C PRO A 60 -0.26 14.24 -8.05
N PHE A 61 -0.15 14.10 -9.37
CA PHE A 61 -0.88 13.10 -10.14
C PHE A 61 -0.56 11.66 -9.70
N ALA A 62 0.73 11.36 -9.46
CA ALA A 62 1.14 10.05 -8.99
C ALA A 62 0.73 9.75 -7.54
N ALA A 63 0.42 10.79 -6.75
CA ALA A 63 -0.10 10.66 -5.39
C ALA A 63 -1.63 10.43 -5.35
N GLN A 64 -2.34 10.80 -6.42
CA GLN A 64 -3.78 10.62 -6.54
C GLN A 64 -4.17 9.20 -7.01
N MET A 65 -3.35 8.61 -7.89
CA MET A 65 -3.49 7.25 -8.41
C MET A 65 -3.26 6.19 -7.33
#